data_AF-T2JQ55-F1
#
_entry.id   AF-T2JQ55-F1
#
_cell.length_a   1.000
_cell.length_b   1.000
_cell.length_c   1.000
_cell.angle_alpha   90.00
_cell.angle_beta   90.00
_cell.angle_gamma   90.00
#
_symmetry.space_group_name_H-M   'P 1'
#
loop_
_entity.id
_entity.type
_entity.pdbx_description
1 polymer ?
#
loop_
_entity_poly.entity_id
_entity_poly.type
_entity_poly.pdbx_seq_one_letter_code
_entity_poly.pdbx_strand_id
1 'polypeptide(L)' 'MVSKKLEETSYFRGTLMNPKAWTLHPIDRSPAFIKALPKIIEKIEAGDYPSQQAGYYDLISNLWF' A
#
# COMPACT_ATOMS: atom_id res chain seq x y z
N MET A 1 -0.90 21.72 0.71
CA MET A 1 -1.28 20.78 1.80
C MET A 1 -2.18 19.72 1.17
N VAL A 2 -1.90 18.43 1.36
CA VAL A 2 -2.65 17.32 0.72
C VAL A 2 -4.16 17.42 0.97
N SER A 3 -4.55 17.87 2.16
CA SER A 3 -5.94 18.13 2.55
C SER A 3 -6.68 19.12 1.62
N LYS A 4 -6.01 20.15 1.11
CA LYS A 4 -6.63 21.15 0.21
C LYS A 4 -6.87 20.60 -1.20
N LYS A 5 -6.05 19.63 -1.63
CA LYS A 5 -6.24 18.95 -2.92
C LYS A 5 -7.44 17.99 -2.94
N LEU A 6 -7.95 17.60 -1.77
CA LEU A 6 -9.18 16.81 -1.67
C LEU A 6 -10.43 17.59 -2.12
N GLU A 7 -10.38 18.93 -2.09
CA GLU A 7 -11.50 19.79 -2.49
C GLU A 7 -11.70 19.84 -4.02
N GLU A 8 -10.68 19.47 -4.80
CA GLU A 8 -10.66 19.63 -6.25
C GLU A 8 -11.18 18.38 -7.00
N THR A 9 -11.46 17.28 -6.31
CA THR A 9 -11.90 16.01 -6.94
C THR A 9 -12.79 15.20 -5.98
N SER A 10 -13.31 14.06 -6.43
CA SER A 10 -14.04 13.09 -5.61
C SER A 10 -13.13 12.18 -4.76
N TYR A 11 -11.96 12.66 -4.32
CA TYR A 11 -11.07 11.89 -3.46
C TYR A 11 -11.68 11.65 -2.06
N PHE A 12 -11.36 10.49 -1.49
CA PHE A 12 -11.77 10.11 -0.14
C PHE A 12 -10.58 10.15 0.81
N ARG A 13 -10.81 10.62 2.05
CA ARG A 13 -9.83 10.53 3.14
C ARG A 13 -10.01 9.22 3.89
N GLY A 14 -9.05 8.30 3.75
CA GLY A 14 -8.94 7.14 4.63
C GLY A 14 -8.31 7.52 5.95
N THR A 15 -9.01 7.29 7.07
CA THR A 15 -8.44 7.36 8.42
C THR A 15 -8.24 5.95 8.93
N LEU A 16 -6.98 5.56 9.15
CA LEU A 16 -6.66 4.29 9.78
C LEU A 16 -6.90 4.41 11.29
N MET A 17 -7.88 3.66 11.80
CA MET A 17 -8.30 3.71 13.22
C MET A 17 -7.35 2.95 14.17
N ASN A 18 -6.35 2.25 13.62
CA ASN A 18 -5.39 1.45 14.38
C ASN A 18 -3.96 1.85 13.99
N PRO A 19 -3.06 2.13 14.95
CA PRO A 19 -1.67 2.47 14.66
C PRO A 19 -0.87 1.36 13.96
N LYS A 20 -1.37 0.12 13.99
CA LYS A 20 -0.81 -1.03 13.27
C LYS A 20 -1.44 -1.25 11.90
N ALA A 21 -2.46 -0.48 11.52
CA ALA A 21 -3.06 -0.60 10.21
C ALA A 21 -2.12 0.00 9.15
N TRP A 22 -2.14 -0.59 7.97
CA TRP A 22 -1.31 -0.22 6.83
C TRP A 22 -2.15 -0.23 5.56
N THR A 23 -1.74 0.56 4.57
CA THR A 23 -2.33 0.58 3.23
C THR A 23 -1.26 0.24 2.20
N LEU A 24 -1.57 -0.67 1.28
CA LEU A 24 -0.74 -0.90 0.09
C LEU A 24 -1.29 -0.02 -1.04
N HIS A 25 -0.41 0.74 -1.69
CA HIS A 25 -0.72 1.55 -2.86
C HIS A 25 -0.14 0.90 -4.12
N PRO A 26 -0.77 -0.15 -4.67
CA PRO A 26 -0.34 -0.71 -5.94
C PRO A 26 -0.73 0.23 -7.09
N ILE A 27 0.20 0.50 -8.00
CA ILE A 27 -0.08 1.21 -9.26
C ILE A 27 -0.99 0.33 -10.14
N ASP A 28 -0.76 -0.99 -10.12
CA ASP A 28 -1.52 -1.97 -10.88
C ASP A 28 -2.04 -3.09 -9.97
N ARG A 29 -3.34 -3.36 -10.03
CA ARG A 29 -4.04 -4.44 -9.31
C ARG A 29 -4.21 -5.66 -10.19
N SER A 30 -3.13 -6.05 -10.87
CA SER A 30 -3.13 -7.14 -11.84
C SER A 30 -3.50 -8.49 -11.20
N PRO A 31 -3.89 -9.50 -12.01
CA PRO A 31 -4.10 -10.86 -11.50
C PRO A 31 -2.90 -11.43 -10.75
N ALA A 32 -1.68 -11.05 -11.13
CA ALA A 32 -0.46 -11.44 -10.43
C ALA A 32 -0.39 -10.83 -9.04
N PHE A 33 -0.72 -9.54 -8.90
CA PHE A 33 -0.82 -8.87 -7.60
C PHE A 33 -1.87 -9.53 -6.71
N ILE A 34 -3.08 -9.79 -7.23
CA ILE A 34 -4.15 -10.45 -6.46
C ILE A 34 -3.72 -11.84 -5.99
N LYS A 35 -3.03 -12.61 -6.85
CA LYS A 35 -2.50 -13.94 -6.50
C LYS A 35 -1.39 -13.86 -5.44
N ALA A 36 -0.55 -12.83 -5.48
CA ALA A 36 0.53 -12.62 -4.51
C ALA A 36 0.03 -12.04 -3.17
N LEU A 37 -1.13 -11.39 -3.16
CA LEU A 37 -1.64 -10.62 -2.03
C LEU A 37 -1.63 -11.40 -0.70
N PRO A 38 -2.10 -12.65 -0.58
CA PRO A 38 -2.06 -13.37 0.69
C PRO A 38 -0.65 -13.46 1.29
N LYS A 39 0.37 -13.66 0.46
CA LYS A 39 1.77 -13.75 0.91
C LYS A 39 2.36 -12.39 1.24
N ILE A 40 1.97 -11.34 0.52
CA ILE A 40 2.36 -9.96 0.85
C ILE A 40 1.83 -9.59 2.24
N ILE A 41 0.55 -9.90 2.51
CA ILE A 41 -0.10 -9.64 3.80
C ILE A 41 0.64 -10.37 4.93
N GLU A 42 0.91 -11.66 4.75
CA GLU A 42 1.64 -12.48 5.73
C GLU A 42 2.99 -11.85 6.12
N LYS A 43 3.78 -11.38 5.15
CA LYS A 43 5.06 -10.71 5.41
C LYS A 43 4.89 -9.41 6.19
N ILE A 44 3.96 -8.56 5.76
CA ILE A 44 3.70 -7.26 6.42
C ILE A 44 3.25 -7.46 7.87
N GLU A 45 2.35 -8.42 8.12
CA GLU A 45 1.86 -8.73 9.46
C GLU A 45 2.98 -9.30 10.36
N ALA A 46 3.97 -9.99 9.79
CA ALA A 46 5.19 -10.41 10.46
C ALA A 46 6.22 -9.27 10.67
N GLY A 47 5.96 -8.07 10.15
CA GLY A 47 6.91 -6.95 10.17
C GLY A 47 8.05 -7.09 9.17
N ASP A 48 7.94 -8.00 8.19
CA ASP A 48 8.91 -8.22 7.13
C ASP A 48 8.48 -7.50 5.85
N TYR A 49 9.42 -6.76 5.24
CA TYR A 49 9.24 -6.10 3.96
C TYR A 49 10.59 -5.90 3.26
N PRO A 50 10.63 -5.83 1.91
CA PRO A 50 11.86 -5.54 1.19
C PRO A 50 12.41 -4.16 1.58
N SER A 51 13.68 -4.07 1.99
CA SER A 51 14.26 -2.79 2.41
C SER A 51 14.27 -1.75 1.28
N GLN A 52 14.34 -2.20 0.01
CA GLN A 52 14.23 -1.34 -1.16
C GLN A 52 12.83 -0.75 -1.38
N GLN A 53 11.79 -1.28 -0.72
CA GLN A 53 10.46 -0.68 -0.72
C GLN A 53 10.36 0.51 0.24
N ALA A 54 11.29 0.64 1.22
CA ALA A 54 11.23 1.68 2.24
C ALA A 54 11.24 3.09 1.62
N GLY A 55 10.32 3.94 2.07
CA GLY A 55 10.23 5.34 1.63
C GLY A 55 9.49 5.57 0.30
N TYR A 56 9.12 4.52 -0.42
CA TYR A 56 8.30 4.63 -1.63
C TYR A 56 6.82 4.65 -1.26
N TYR A 57 6.07 5.59 -1.86
CA TYR A 57 4.62 5.68 -1.70
C TYR A 57 3.92 4.49 -2.38
N ASP A 58 4.31 4.20 -3.62
CA ASP A 58 3.74 3.12 -4.41
C ASP A 58 4.43 1.77 -4.13
N LEU A 59 3.66 0.68 -4.20
CA LEU A 59 4.17 -0.67 -4.11
C LEU A 59 4.96 -1.04 -5.38
N ILE A 60 6.21 -1.44 -5.21
CA ILE A 60 7.10 -1.85 -6.29
C ILE A 60 6.95 -3.35 -6.50
N SER A 61 6.11 -3.76 -7.43
CA SER A 61 5.67 -5.16 -7.60
C SER A 61 6.82 -6.18 -7.61
N ASN A 62 7.91 -5.91 -8.34
CA ASN A 62 9.04 -6.82 -8.50
C ASN A 62 9.85 -7.08 -7.21
N LEU A 63 9.66 -6.29 -6.16
CA LEU A 63 10.25 -6.56 -4.84
C LEU A 63 9.43 -7.55 -4.01
N TRP A 64 8.17 -7.74 -4.37
CA TRP A 64 7.19 -8.52 -3.61
C TRP A 64 6.82 -9.85 -4.28
N PHE A 65 6.80 -9.89 -5.62
CA PHE A 65 6.43 -11.08 -6.41
C PHE A 65 6.95 -11.03 -7.85
#